data_AF-A0A947YPQ7-F1
#
_entry.id   AF-A0A947YPQ7-F1
#
_cell.length_a   1.000
_cell.length_b   1.000
_cell.length_c   1.000
_cell.angle_alpha   90.00
_cell.angle_beta   90.00
_cell.angle_gamma   90.00
#
_symmetry.space_group_name_H-M   'P 1'
#
loop_
_entity.id
_entity.type
_entity.pdbx_description
1 polymer ?
#
loop_
_entity_poly.entity_id
_entity_poly.type
_entity_poly.pdbx_seq_one_letter_code
_entity_poly.pdbx_strand_id
1 'polypeptide(L)'
;MAEAQPVAPTQTACSTKSKSRLGIWFITGLLLLLAVATGAFFLGKYGLPTWVSGKKICTLEAKVCPDGSYVGRTDPNCEFAPCPSPTSTPSIGYTCPDTEWADCMPGPNMGVKQECTPEFINWAKIHCPDFKGPAY
;
A
#
# COMPACT_ATOMS: atom_id res chain seq x y z
N MET A 1 9.08 -22.04 -105.69
CA MET A 1 8.44 -21.23 -104.64
C MET A 1 8.74 -21.85 -103.28
N ALA A 2 10.03 -21.76 -102.96
CA ALA A 2 10.58 -21.74 -101.62
C ALA A 2 11.19 -20.33 -101.52
N GLU A 3 11.03 -19.65 -100.38
CA GLU A 3 11.81 -18.47 -99.96
C GLU A 3 11.37 -18.24 -98.48
N ALA A 4 12.17 -18.66 -97.48
CA ALA A 4 13.13 -17.82 -96.72
C ALA A 4 12.44 -16.64 -95.99
N GLN A 5 12.54 -16.36 -94.68
CA GLN A 5 13.60 -16.43 -93.63
C GLN A 5 13.07 -15.47 -92.47
N PRO A 6 13.77 -15.05 -91.37
CA PRO A 6 14.67 -15.73 -90.41
C PRO A 6 14.77 -15.14 -88.94
N VAL A 7 15.65 -15.77 -88.11
CA VAL A 7 16.53 -15.27 -86.98
C VAL A 7 15.92 -14.95 -85.58
N ALA A 8 16.14 -15.76 -84.52
CA ALA A 8 17.25 -15.92 -83.50
C ALA A 8 17.13 -14.97 -82.25
N PRO A 9 17.68 -15.22 -81.02
CA PRO A 9 18.95 -15.87 -80.61
C PRO A 9 18.78 -17.03 -79.57
N THR A 10 19.63 -18.06 -79.54
CA THR A 10 20.97 -18.19 -78.89
C THR A 10 20.92 -18.37 -77.35
N GLN A 11 21.40 -19.55 -76.90
CA GLN A 11 22.24 -19.87 -75.73
C GLN A 11 22.05 -19.01 -74.46
N THR A 12 21.91 -19.55 -73.26
CA THR A 12 22.99 -20.06 -72.37
C THR A 12 22.23 -20.21 -71.02
N ALA A 13 22.26 -21.27 -70.23
CA ALA A 13 23.41 -21.80 -69.53
C ALA A 13 22.94 -22.99 -68.67
N CYS A 14 23.94 -23.77 -68.29
CA CYS A 14 23.87 -24.99 -67.53
C CYS A 14 23.07 -24.92 -66.22
N SER A 15 22.51 -26.07 -65.88
CA SER A 15 22.24 -26.50 -64.51
C SER A 15 23.36 -26.06 -63.55
N THR A 16 23.09 -25.09 -62.67
CA THR A 16 23.87 -24.89 -61.44
C THR A 16 23.16 -25.57 -60.27
N LYS A 17 23.50 -26.85 -60.11
CA LYS A 17 23.53 -27.56 -58.84
C LYS A 17 24.45 -26.82 -57.87
N SER A 18 23.95 -26.25 -56.77
CA SER A 18 24.81 -26.11 -55.56
C SER A 18 24.06 -25.75 -54.27
N LYS A 19 23.84 -26.79 -53.46
CA LYS A 19 24.05 -26.85 -52.00
C LYS A 19 23.75 -25.57 -51.17
N SER A 20 22.49 -25.24 -50.92
CA SER A 20 22.12 -24.20 -49.92
C SER A 20 21.72 -24.75 -48.54
N ARG A 21 21.87 -26.05 -48.28
CA ARG A 21 21.49 -26.64 -46.97
C ARG A 21 22.43 -26.32 -45.82
N LEU A 22 23.64 -25.82 -46.09
CA LEU A 22 24.62 -25.45 -45.07
C LEU A 22 24.43 -24.01 -44.58
N GLY A 23 24.00 -23.09 -45.45
CA GLY A 23 23.73 -21.70 -45.10
C GLY A 23 22.45 -21.50 -44.27
N ILE A 24 21.47 -22.38 -44.42
CA ILE A 24 20.21 -22.32 -43.67
C ILE A 24 20.47 -22.47 -42.17
N TRP A 25 21.37 -23.36 -41.75
CA TRP A 25 21.74 -23.54 -40.34
C TRP A 25 22.49 -22.36 -39.75
N PHE A 26 23.33 -21.67 -40.55
CA PHE A 26 23.99 -20.45 -40.11
C PHE A 26 22.99 -19.30 -39.94
N ILE A 27 22.01 -19.18 -40.84
CA ILE A 27 20.98 -18.13 -40.77
C ILE A 27 20.03 -18.40 -39.59
N THR A 28 19.56 -19.63 -39.41
CA THR A 28 18.70 -19.98 -38.27
C THR A 28 19.45 -19.82 -36.94
N GLY A 29 20.72 -20.21 -36.88
CA GLY A 29 21.58 -20.00 -35.71
C GLY A 29 21.81 -18.52 -35.39
N LEU A 30 22.07 -17.68 -36.40
CA LEU A 30 22.25 -16.24 -36.23
C LEU A 30 20.95 -15.56 -35.76
N LEU A 31 19.80 -15.93 -36.34
CA LEU A 31 18.48 -15.43 -35.94
C LEU A 31 18.14 -15.81 -34.49
N LEU A 32 18.41 -17.05 -34.09
CA LEU A 32 18.20 -17.51 -32.71
C LEU A 32 19.11 -16.76 -31.73
N LEU A 33 20.39 -16.58 -32.07
CA LEU A 33 21.33 -15.80 -31.25
C LEU A 33 20.89 -14.35 -31.08
N LEU A 34 20.43 -13.70 -32.17
CA LEU A 34 19.92 -12.33 -32.11
C LEU A 34 18.64 -12.24 -31.28
N ALA A 35 17.72 -13.21 -31.41
CA ALA A 35 16.49 -13.27 -30.61
C ALA A 35 16.79 -13.46 -29.12
N VAL A 36 17.77 -14.30 -28.77
CA VAL A 36 18.18 -14.52 -27.37
C VAL A 36 18.89 -13.27 -26.81
N ALA A 37 19.80 -12.66 -27.59
CA ALA A 37 20.50 -11.44 -27.17
C ALA A 37 19.56 -10.24 -26.99
N THR A 38 18.62 -10.05 -27.93
CA THR A 38 17.58 -9.00 -27.83
C THR A 38 16.60 -9.28 -26.70
N GLY A 39 16.18 -10.54 -26.51
CA GLY A 39 15.33 -10.95 -25.40
C GLY A 39 15.98 -10.68 -24.04
N ALA A 40 17.25 -11.06 -23.85
CA ALA A 40 17.99 -10.79 -22.62
C ALA A 40 18.21 -9.28 -22.37
N PHE A 41 18.51 -8.51 -23.42
CA PHE A 41 18.66 -7.06 -23.32
C PHE A 41 17.33 -6.36 -22.96
N PHE A 42 16.22 -6.78 -23.58
CA PHE A 42 14.88 -6.29 -23.22
C PHE A 42 14.50 -6.72 -21.81
N LEU A 43 14.73 -7.97 -21.39
CA LEU A 43 14.44 -8.42 -20.03
C LEU A 43 15.28 -7.67 -18.96
N GLY A 44 16.53 -7.30 -19.27
CA GLY A 44 17.36 -6.50 -18.35
C GLY A 44 16.99 -5.01 -18.32
N LYS A 45 16.69 -4.42 -19.48
CA LYS A 45 16.35 -2.99 -19.59
C LYS A 45 14.91 -2.68 -19.18
N TYR A 46 13.99 -3.60 -19.44
CA TYR A 46 12.61 -3.59 -18.97
C TYR A 46 12.40 -4.54 -17.79
N GLY A 47 13.46 -4.75 -17.00
CA GLY A 47 13.45 -5.54 -15.79
C GLY A 47 12.18 -5.27 -15.00
N LEU A 48 11.57 -6.37 -14.55
CA LEU A 48 10.29 -6.40 -13.83
C LEU A 48 10.15 -5.14 -12.99
N PRO A 49 9.16 -4.25 -13.25
CA PRO A 49 8.82 -3.22 -12.29
C PRO A 49 8.55 -3.96 -10.99
N THR A 50 9.46 -3.83 -10.03
CA THR A 50 9.31 -4.45 -8.72
C THR A 50 8.25 -3.64 -7.98
N TRP A 51 6.98 -3.86 -8.35
CA TRP A 51 5.81 -3.32 -7.65
C TRP A 51 5.66 -3.90 -6.25
N VAL A 52 6.64 -4.68 -5.76
CA VAL A 52 6.85 -4.91 -4.34
C VAL A 52 7.47 -3.64 -3.75
N SER A 53 6.74 -2.53 -3.85
CA SER A 53 6.84 -1.48 -2.86
C SER A 53 6.50 -2.17 -1.56
N GLY A 54 7.48 -2.33 -0.67
CA GLY A 54 7.41 -3.17 0.52
C GLY A 54 6.30 -2.74 1.46
N LYS A 55 5.05 -3.05 1.11
CA LYS A 55 3.89 -2.90 1.95
C LYS A 55 4.05 -3.96 3.03
N LYS A 56 4.73 -3.57 4.10
CA LYS A 56 4.83 -4.35 5.32
C LYS A 56 3.39 -4.60 5.76
N ILE A 57 3.00 -5.87 5.84
CA ILE A 57 1.69 -6.22 6.35
C ILE A 57 1.74 -5.92 7.84
N CYS A 58 1.05 -4.87 8.28
CA CYS A 58 0.93 -4.54 9.69
C CYS A 58 -0.07 -5.49 10.37
N THR A 59 0.21 -5.86 11.61
CA THR A 59 -0.73 -6.61 12.45
C THR A 59 -1.94 -5.73 12.77
N LEU A 60 -3.13 -6.35 12.91
CA LEU A 60 -4.42 -5.67 13.17
C LEU A 60 -4.58 -5.22 14.63
N GLU A 61 -3.48 -4.84 15.26
CA GLU A 61 -3.46 -4.42 16.65
C GLU A 61 -4.09 -3.03 16.80
N ALA A 62 -4.90 -2.86 17.85
CA ALA A 62 -5.48 -1.58 18.24
C ALA A 62 -4.90 -1.13 19.59
N LYS A 63 -4.55 0.15 19.68
CA LYS A 63 -4.16 0.80 20.93
C LYS A 63 -5.36 1.52 21.51
N VAL A 64 -5.61 1.32 22.79
CA VAL A 64 -6.63 2.07 23.55
C VAL A 64 -6.05 3.45 23.90
N CYS A 65 -6.80 4.48 23.56
CA CYS A 65 -6.50 5.86 23.89
C CYS A 65 -7.12 6.24 25.26
N PRO A 66 -6.61 7.29 25.94
CA PRO A 66 -7.09 7.68 27.28
C PRO A 66 -8.54 8.20 27.30
N ASP A 67 -9.13 8.49 26.14
CA ASP A 67 -10.54 8.79 25.92
C ASP A 67 -11.40 7.51 25.73
N GLY A 68 -10.78 6.33 25.65
CA GLY A 68 -11.44 5.06 25.38
C GLY A 68 -11.62 4.73 23.89
N SER A 69 -11.11 5.56 22.97
CA SER A 69 -11.12 5.25 21.53
C SER A 69 -10.03 4.25 21.16
N TYR A 70 -10.18 3.62 19.99
CA TYR A 70 -9.22 2.63 19.48
C TYR A 70 -8.54 3.19 18.23
N VAL A 71 -7.21 3.24 18.26
CA VAL A 71 -6.39 3.63 17.11
C VAL A 71 -5.63 2.44 16.57
N GLY A 72 -5.72 2.24 15.26
CA GLY A 72 -4.97 1.22 14.54
C GLY A 72 -3.56 1.68 14.19
N ARG A 73 -2.73 0.75 13.71
CA ARG A 73 -1.46 1.06 13.07
C ARG A 73 -1.69 1.65 11.67
N THR A 74 -0.94 2.70 11.35
CA THR A 74 -0.93 3.39 10.06
C THR A 74 0.38 3.11 9.29
N ASP A 75 0.25 2.89 7.98
CA ASP A 75 1.36 2.65 7.02
C ASP A 75 2.17 3.96 6.79
N PRO A 76 3.50 3.94 6.50
CA PRO A 76 4.33 2.84 5.98
C PRO A 76 5.20 2.09 7.03
N ASN A 77 5.17 2.50 8.30
CA ASN A 77 6.03 1.97 9.37
C ASN A 77 5.28 1.12 10.42
N CYS A 78 3.96 0.89 10.25
CA CYS A 78 3.13 0.19 11.23
C CYS A 78 3.14 0.85 12.62
N GLU A 79 3.14 2.18 12.68
CA GLU A 79 3.06 2.97 13.91
C GLU A 79 1.60 3.30 14.24
N PHE A 80 1.24 3.38 15.51
CA PHE A 80 -0.11 3.76 15.92
C PHE A 80 -0.40 5.21 15.54
N ALA A 81 -1.58 5.44 14.96
CA ALA A 81 -2.07 6.80 14.76
C ALA A 81 -2.17 7.54 16.11
N PRO A 82 -1.96 8.87 16.12
CA PRO A 82 -2.21 9.67 17.31
C PRO A 82 -3.66 9.54 17.76
N CYS A 83 -3.89 9.55 19.07
CA CYS A 83 -5.23 9.56 19.64
C CYS A 83 -5.98 10.82 19.21
N PRO A 84 -7.30 10.75 18.92
CA PRO A 84 -8.08 11.93 18.65
C PRO A 84 -7.98 12.88 19.86
N SER A 85 -7.69 14.15 19.59
CA SER A 85 -7.85 15.19 20.61
C SER A 85 -9.35 15.36 20.87
N PRO A 86 -9.77 15.64 22.11
CA PRO A 86 -11.18 15.83 22.44
C PRO A 86 -11.69 17.12 21.79
N THR A 87 -12.12 17.06 20.53
CA THR A 87 -12.65 18.21 19.77
C THR A 87 -14.17 18.16 19.64
N SER A 88 -14.87 17.39 20.47
CA SER A 88 -16.32 17.47 20.59
C SER A 88 -16.76 17.33 22.04
N THR A 89 -16.48 18.36 22.83
CA THR A 89 -17.13 18.55 24.12
C THR A 89 -17.81 19.92 24.05
N PRO A 90 -19.11 20.06 24.37
CA PRO A 90 -19.64 21.39 24.69
C PRO A 90 -18.69 21.98 25.72
N SER A 91 -18.25 23.21 25.54
CA SER A 91 -17.29 23.86 26.45
C SER A 91 -17.89 24.05 27.83
N ILE A 92 -17.98 22.97 28.60
CA ILE A 92 -18.26 22.96 30.02
C ILE A 92 -16.90 23.18 30.65
N GLY A 93 -16.66 24.39 31.14
CA GLY A 93 -15.50 24.66 31.97
C GLY A 93 -15.60 23.82 33.23
N TYR A 94 -14.88 22.71 33.29
CA TYR A 94 -14.82 21.90 34.50
C TYR A 94 -13.99 22.65 35.56
N THR A 95 -14.53 22.72 36.77
CA THR A 95 -13.85 23.27 37.94
C THR A 95 -13.53 22.12 38.89
N CYS A 96 -12.36 22.16 39.55
CA CYS A 96 -12.03 21.14 40.53
C CYS A 96 -13.01 21.21 41.72
N PRO A 97 -13.48 20.06 42.23
CA PRO A 97 -14.28 20.02 43.44
C PRO A 97 -13.41 20.35 44.65
N ASP A 98 -14.01 20.99 45.66
CA ASP A 98 -13.33 21.28 46.93
C ASP A 98 -13.11 20.01 47.78
N THR A 99 -13.79 18.92 47.44
CA THR A 99 -13.67 17.62 48.10
C THR A 99 -12.75 16.68 47.33
N GLU A 100 -11.96 15.90 48.06
CA GLU A 100 -11.11 14.84 47.50
C GLU A 100 -11.92 13.68 46.87
N TRP A 101 -13.20 13.52 47.23
CA TRP A 101 -14.12 12.52 46.69
C TRP A 101 -15.36 13.16 46.07
N ALA A 102 -15.80 12.65 44.91
CA ALA A 102 -17.09 13.01 44.33
C ALA A 102 -18.18 12.06 44.86
N ASP A 103 -19.21 12.59 45.51
CA ASP A 103 -20.32 11.80 46.06
C ASP A 103 -21.33 11.42 44.97
N CYS A 104 -21.23 10.17 44.52
CA CYS A 104 -22.03 9.53 43.49
C CYS A 104 -23.11 8.60 44.05
N MET A 105 -23.38 8.69 45.36
CA MET A 105 -24.46 7.97 45.99
C MET A 105 -25.81 8.56 45.51
N PRO A 106 -26.77 7.73 45.05
CA PRO A 106 -28.05 8.22 44.53
C PRO A 106 -28.89 8.81 45.67
N GLY A 107 -28.86 10.13 45.80
CA GLY A 107 -29.68 10.88 46.75
C GLY A 107 -31.14 11.06 46.29
N PRO A 108 -32.00 11.62 47.17
CA PRO A 108 -33.43 11.82 46.90
C PRO A 108 -33.74 12.82 45.77
N ASN A 109 -32.73 13.54 45.27
CA ASN A 109 -32.82 14.34 44.06
C ASN A 109 -32.20 13.56 42.90
N MET A 110 -33.05 12.95 42.06
CA MET A 110 -32.66 12.14 40.90
C MET A 110 -32.12 12.99 39.72
N GLY A 111 -31.27 13.97 40.00
CA GLY A 111 -30.52 14.70 38.99
C GLY A 111 -29.22 13.96 38.66
N VAL A 112 -28.85 13.90 37.38
CA VAL A 112 -27.53 13.43 36.97
C VAL A 112 -26.49 14.42 37.48
N LYS A 113 -25.77 14.04 38.53
CA LYS A 113 -24.59 14.77 39.00
C LYS A 113 -23.51 14.71 37.92
N GLN A 114 -23.20 15.86 37.31
CA GLN A 114 -22.19 15.97 36.24
C GLN A 114 -20.80 15.50 36.71
N GLU A 115 -20.53 15.64 38.02
CA GLU A 115 -19.35 15.14 38.74
C GLU A 115 -19.22 13.60 38.77
N CYS A 116 -20.29 12.87 38.45
CA CYS A 116 -20.29 11.41 38.38
C CYS A 116 -20.25 10.88 36.95
N THR A 117 -20.03 11.76 35.97
CA THR A 117 -19.82 11.35 34.57
C THR A 117 -18.42 10.79 34.40
N PRO A 118 -18.24 9.76 33.55
CA PRO A 118 -16.91 9.23 33.22
C PRO A 118 -15.95 10.30 32.67
N GLU A 119 -16.50 11.30 31.96
CA GLU A 119 -15.72 12.41 31.41
C GLU A 119 -15.13 13.31 32.51
N PHE A 120 -15.95 13.72 33.48
CA PHE A 120 -15.48 14.51 34.61
C PHE A 120 -14.48 13.74 35.48
N ILE A 121 -14.73 12.46 35.75
CA ILE A 121 -13.83 11.64 36.58
C ILE A 121 -12.45 11.47 35.92
N ASN A 122 -12.40 11.26 34.60
CA ASN A 122 -11.13 11.14 33.89
C ASN A 122 -10.38 12.48 33.83
N TRP A 123 -11.11 13.58 33.60
CA TRP A 123 -10.55 14.93 33.63
C TRP A 123 -9.97 15.29 35.01
N ALA A 124 -10.72 15.05 36.10
CA ALA A 124 -10.36 15.41 37.46
C ALA A 124 -9.12 14.68 37.96
N LYS A 125 -8.94 13.39 37.58
CA LYS A 125 -7.72 12.62 37.90
C LYS A 125 -6.45 13.22 37.30
N ILE A 126 -6.55 13.95 36.20
CA ILE A 126 -5.41 14.55 35.49
C ILE A 126 -5.14 15.97 35.96
N HIS A 127 -6.19 16.74 36.29
CA HIS A 127 -6.10 18.18 36.52
C HIS A 127 -6.23 18.62 37.98
N CYS A 128 -6.78 17.76 38.86
CA CYS A 128 -6.98 18.09 40.27
C CYS A 128 -6.05 17.20 41.13
N PRO A 129 -5.04 17.78 41.82
CA PRO A 129 -4.05 17.01 42.57
C PRO A 129 -4.62 16.28 43.79
N ASP A 130 -5.72 16.78 44.34
CA ASP A 130 -6.36 16.25 45.56
C ASP A 130 -7.49 15.24 45.26
N PHE A 131 -7.85 15.04 43.99
CA PHE A 131 -8.96 14.15 43.64
C PHE A 131 -8.56 12.67 43.76
N LYS A 132 -9.27 11.93 44.61
CA LYS A 132 -9.05 10.49 44.87
C LYS A 132 -9.99 9.59 44.06
N GLY A 133 -11.17 10.07 43.69
CA GLY A 133 -12.10 9.33 42.83
C GLY A 133 -13.57 9.51 43.19
N PRO A 134 -14.47 8.72 42.57
CA PRO A 134 -15.87 8.66 42.95
C PRO A 134 -16.03 7.85 44.25
N ALA A 135 -16.89 8.34 45.15
CA ALA A 135 -17.43 7.61 46.29
C ALA A 135 -18.89 7.23 45.97
N TYR A 136 -19.26 5.97 46.16
CA TYR A 136 -20.59 5.43 45.86
C TYR A 136 -21.29 4.97 47.13
#